data_AF-A0A7W5YS87-F1
#
_entry.id   AF-A0A7W5YS87-F1
#
_cell.length_a   1.000
_cell.length_b   1.000
_cell.length_c   1.000
_cell.angle_alpha   90.00
_cell.angle_beta   90.00
_cell.angle_gamma   90.00
#
_symmetry.space_group_name_H-M   'P 1'
#
loop_
_entity.id
_entity.type
_entity.pdbx_description
1 polymer ?
#
loop_
_entity_poly.entity_id
_entity_poly.type
_entity_poly.pdbx_seq_one_letter_code
_entity_poly.pdbx_strand_id
1 'polypeptide(L)'
;MTAPANRKDAYKQMRARQAADRDKARQGMMRGEERYLPARDKGPVRKFARDWVDSRRVISQYFLPFSLVILLLTWIPFPPEIRNWVYFGVITIGWPIMMVGVLATSVWVSWKVKKLAAEKFPGENLKGIGFYASMRALQIRRLRFPPPQFLPGGKPAPPKA
;
A
#
# COMPACT_ATOMS: atom_id res chain seq x y z
N MET A 1 -11.59 13.70 -39.65
CA MET A 1 -10.28 13.15 -39.23
C MET A 1 -9.30 13.45 -40.35
N THR A 2 -8.45 14.46 -40.20
CA THR A 2 -7.52 14.90 -41.26
C THR A 2 -6.22 14.10 -41.13
N ALA A 3 -5.83 13.36 -42.18
CA ALA A 3 -4.61 12.55 -42.18
C ALA A 3 -3.36 13.46 -42.09
N PRO A 4 -2.33 13.08 -41.31
CA PRO A 4 -1.16 13.92 -41.09
C PRO A 4 -0.31 14.01 -42.37
N ALA A 5 -0.10 15.22 -42.88
CA ALA A 5 0.65 15.49 -44.10
C ALA A 5 2.18 15.27 -43.98
N ASN A 6 2.72 15.01 -42.77
CA ASN A 6 4.16 14.90 -42.55
C ASN A 6 4.52 13.93 -41.41
N ARG A 7 5.60 13.14 -41.58
CA ARG A 7 6.04 12.08 -40.64
C ARG A 7 6.34 12.63 -39.24
N LYS A 8 6.83 13.87 -39.14
CA LYS A 8 7.10 14.58 -37.87
C LYS A 8 5.82 14.94 -37.12
N ASP A 9 4.76 15.34 -37.82
CA ASP A 9 3.48 15.70 -37.20
C ASP A 9 2.68 14.46 -36.80
N ALA A 10 2.78 13.38 -37.57
CA ALA A 10 2.27 12.07 -37.17
C ALA A 10 2.94 11.57 -35.88
N TYR A 11 4.26 11.74 -35.75
CA TYR A 11 4.99 11.35 -34.53
C TYR A 11 4.63 12.24 -33.32
N LYS A 12 4.47 13.55 -33.50
CA LYS A 12 3.99 14.46 -32.46
C LYS A 12 2.57 14.10 -31.99
N GLN A 13 1.66 13.83 -32.92
CA GLN A 13 0.30 13.40 -32.60
C GLN A 13 0.29 12.04 -31.88
N MET A 14 1.12 11.09 -32.31
CA MET A 14 1.26 9.79 -31.63
C MET A 14 1.78 9.97 -30.19
N ARG A 15 2.79 10.82 -29.98
CA ARG A 15 3.34 11.09 -28.65
C ARG A 15 2.31 11.80 -27.75
N ALA A 16 1.55 12.74 -28.29
CA ALA A 16 0.47 13.42 -27.58
C ALA A 16 -0.67 12.46 -27.20
N ARG A 17 -1.07 11.55 -28.11
CA ARG A 17 -2.05 10.49 -27.82
C ARG A 17 -1.54 9.55 -26.72
N GLN A 18 -0.30 9.08 -26.82
CA GLN A 18 0.32 8.24 -25.78
C GLN A 18 0.45 8.93 -24.42
N ALA A 19 0.67 10.25 -24.39
CA ALA A 19 0.67 11.02 -23.15
C ALA A 19 -0.75 11.10 -22.56
N ALA A 20 -1.74 11.44 -23.38
CA ALA A 20 -3.13 11.50 -22.97
C ALA A 20 -3.67 10.14 -22.48
N ASP A 21 -3.28 9.04 -23.12
CA ASP A 21 -3.69 7.69 -22.70
C ASP A 21 -3.03 7.27 -21.38
N ARG A 22 -1.77 7.69 -21.15
CA ARG A 22 -1.09 7.51 -19.85
C ARG A 22 -1.77 8.31 -18.75
N ASP A 23 -2.17 9.54 -19.03
CA ASP A 23 -2.87 10.38 -18.06
C ASP A 23 -4.27 9.83 -17.76
N LYS A 24 -5.02 9.37 -18.77
CA LYS A 24 -6.29 8.67 -18.58
C LYS A 24 -6.13 7.40 -17.74
N ALA A 25 -5.12 6.59 -18.02
CA ALA A 25 -4.83 5.40 -17.23
C ALA A 25 -4.48 5.76 -15.78
N ARG A 26 -3.68 6.81 -15.57
CA ARG A 26 -3.32 7.31 -14.24
C ARG A 26 -4.54 7.83 -13.48
N GLN A 27 -5.43 8.57 -14.13
CA GLN A 27 -6.67 9.06 -13.55
C GLN A 27 -7.66 7.93 -13.27
N GLY A 28 -7.79 6.94 -14.15
CA GLY A 28 -8.61 5.75 -13.94
C GLY A 28 -8.10 4.91 -12.77
N MET A 29 -6.78 4.78 -12.61
CA MET A 29 -6.16 4.16 -11.43
C MET A 29 -6.43 4.95 -10.14
N MET A 30 -6.35 6.29 -10.18
CA MET A 30 -6.65 7.14 -9.03
C MET A 30 -8.13 7.06 -8.61
N ARG A 31 -9.04 6.96 -9.59
CA ARG A 31 -10.48 6.72 -9.38
C ARG A 31 -10.78 5.29 -8.92
N GLY A 32 -9.82 4.38 -9.05
CA GLY A 32 -9.98 2.98 -8.68
C GLY A 32 -10.86 2.17 -9.65
N GLU A 33 -10.93 2.61 -10.90
CA GLU A 33 -11.64 1.90 -11.98
C GLU A 33 -10.98 0.54 -12.22
N GLU A 34 -11.77 -0.53 -12.16
CA GLU A 34 -11.30 -1.91 -12.17
C GLU A 34 -10.52 -2.29 -13.45
N ARG A 35 -10.82 -1.61 -14.56
CA ARG A 35 -10.13 -1.77 -15.85
C ARG A 35 -8.65 -1.38 -15.79
N TYR A 36 -8.30 -0.37 -15.00
CA TYR A 36 -6.95 0.19 -14.91
C TYR A 36 -6.14 -0.40 -13.75
N LEU A 37 -6.73 -1.27 -12.94
CA LEU A 37 -6.03 -1.94 -11.86
C LEU A 37 -5.13 -3.09 -12.37
N PRO A 38 -3.98 -3.35 -11.72
CA PRO A 38 -3.18 -4.54 -12.00
C PRO A 38 -4.00 -5.82 -11.80
N ALA A 39 -3.73 -6.87 -12.57
CA ALA A 39 -4.47 -8.15 -12.48
C ALA A 39 -4.51 -8.74 -11.05
N ARG A 40 -3.45 -8.50 -10.26
CA ARG A 40 -3.35 -8.90 -8.84
C ARG A 40 -4.27 -8.11 -7.89
N ASP A 41 -4.80 -6.97 -8.29
CA ASP A 41 -5.60 -6.08 -7.44
C ASP A 41 -7.08 -6.04 -7.87
N LYS A 42 -7.42 -6.76 -8.94
CA LYS A 42 -8.78 -6.89 -9.50
C LYS A 42 -9.65 -7.84 -8.69
N GLY A 43 -10.96 -7.66 -8.77
CA GLY A 43 -11.96 -8.52 -8.18
C GLY A 43 -12.61 -7.95 -6.91
N PRO A 44 -13.89 -8.30 -6.67
CA PRO A 44 -14.69 -7.75 -5.58
C PRO A 44 -14.09 -8.06 -4.20
N VAL A 45 -13.53 -9.28 -4.05
CA VAL A 45 -12.94 -9.71 -2.79
C VAL A 45 -11.65 -8.95 -2.47
N ARG A 46 -10.77 -8.74 -3.47
CA ARG A 46 -9.52 -7.99 -3.27
C ARG A 46 -9.78 -6.50 -3.06
N LYS A 47 -10.79 -5.93 -3.72
CA LYS A 47 -11.27 -4.57 -3.44
C LYS A 47 -11.70 -4.44 -1.98
N PHE A 48 -12.53 -5.37 -1.48
CA PHE A 48 -12.93 -5.39 -0.07
C PHE A 48 -11.74 -5.47 0.88
N ALA A 49 -10.75 -6.33 0.62
CA ALA A 49 -9.54 -6.42 1.44
C ALA A 49 -8.77 -5.09 1.47
N ARG A 50 -8.63 -4.41 0.32
CA ARG A 50 -7.99 -3.09 0.24
C ARG A 50 -8.73 -2.07 1.09
N ASP A 51 -10.03 -1.94 0.88
CA ASP A 51 -10.87 -0.95 1.55
C ASP A 51 -10.90 -1.18 3.07
N TRP A 52 -10.99 -2.44 3.50
CA TRP A 52 -10.97 -2.81 4.90
C TRP A 52 -9.65 -2.44 5.59
N VAL A 53 -8.51 -2.78 4.98
CA VAL A 53 -7.18 -2.44 5.50
C VAL A 53 -6.95 -0.93 5.50
N ASP A 54 -7.38 -0.24 4.44
CA ASP A 54 -7.18 1.21 4.30
C ASP A 54 -8.09 2.01 5.24
N SER A 55 -9.24 1.48 5.66
CA SER A 55 -10.14 2.14 6.63
C SER A 55 -9.62 2.14 8.08
N ARG A 56 -8.59 1.32 8.41
CA ARG A 56 -8.12 1.10 9.78
C ARG A 56 -6.69 1.59 9.99
N ARG A 57 -6.36 1.96 11.24
CA ARG A 57 -4.97 2.18 11.67
C ARG A 57 -4.37 0.83 12.05
N VAL A 58 -3.31 0.42 11.36
CA VAL A 58 -2.60 -0.85 11.62
C VAL A 58 -1.21 -0.53 12.13
N ILE A 59 -0.73 -1.27 13.15
CA ILE A 59 0.60 -1.04 13.75
C ILE A 59 1.72 -1.24 12.71
N SER A 60 1.52 -2.19 11.79
CA SER A 60 2.44 -2.49 10.69
C SER A 60 2.75 -1.31 9.77
N GLN A 61 1.90 -0.28 9.70
CA GLN A 61 2.19 0.94 8.92
C GLN A 61 3.34 1.78 9.53
N TYR A 62 3.59 1.62 10.83
CA TYR A 62 4.65 2.31 11.56
C TYR A 62 5.97 1.56 11.50
N PHE A 63 6.02 0.39 10.85
CA PHE A 63 7.25 -0.37 10.69
C PHE A 63 8.36 0.47 10.07
N LEU A 64 8.14 1.06 8.90
CA LEU A 64 9.18 1.83 8.22
C LEU A 64 9.66 3.06 9.02
N PRO A 65 8.80 3.93 9.58
CA PRO A 65 9.31 5.04 10.40
C PRO A 65 10.02 4.56 11.67
N PHE A 66 9.57 3.47 12.29
CA PHE A 66 10.24 2.89 13.46
C PHE A 66 11.63 2.33 13.11
N SER A 67 11.74 1.60 12.00
CA SER A 67 13.03 1.12 11.46
C SER A 67 13.98 2.26 11.14
N LEU A 68 13.49 3.37 10.57
CA LEU A 68 14.29 4.55 10.31
C LEU A 68 14.79 5.19 11.61
N VAL A 69 13.96 5.30 12.65
CA VAL A 69 14.37 5.81 13.97
C VAL A 69 15.49 4.95 14.57
N ILE A 70 15.34 3.62 14.55
CA ILE A 70 16.36 2.68 15.01
C ILE A 70 17.69 2.86 14.23
N LEU A 71 17.60 3.01 12.91
CA LEU A 71 18.77 3.20 12.06
C LEU A 71 19.47 4.53 12.36
N LEU A 72 18.71 5.61 12.54
CA LEU A 72 19.27 6.91 12.91
C LEU A 72 19.94 6.88 14.29
N LEU A 73 19.31 6.24 15.29
CA LEU A 73 19.89 6.02 16.62
C LEU A 73 21.25 5.28 16.56
N THR A 74 21.42 4.41 15.58
CA THR A 74 22.67 3.66 15.34
C THR A 74 23.78 4.53 14.73
N TRP A 75 23.42 5.54 13.94
CA TRP A 75 24.37 6.40 13.24
C TRP A 75 24.84 7.62 14.05
N ILE A 76 24.13 7.96 15.13
CA ILE A 76 24.53 9.08 15.99
C ILE A 76 25.78 8.68 16.78
N PRO A 77 26.87 9.48 16.72
CA PRO A 77 28.10 9.20 17.45
C PRO A 77 27.95 9.52 18.94
N PHE A 78 27.28 8.64 19.68
CA PHE A 78 27.21 8.73 21.13
C PHE A 78 28.54 8.34 21.79
N PRO A 79 28.82 8.85 23.02
CA PRO A 79 29.88 8.34 23.88
C PRO A 79 29.78 6.82 24.04
N PRO A 80 30.91 6.09 24.19
CA PRO A 80 30.93 4.62 24.19
C PRO A 80 29.96 3.97 25.18
N GLU A 81 29.83 4.55 26.37
CA GLU A 81 28.92 4.10 27.43
C GLU A 81 27.46 4.15 26.96
N ILE A 82 27.01 5.32 26.49
CA ILE A 82 25.64 5.54 26.02
C ILE A 82 25.34 4.69 24.79
N ARG A 83 26.31 4.58 23.87
CA ARG A 83 26.20 3.81 22.64
C ARG A 83 25.88 2.33 22.91
N ASN A 84 26.53 1.71 23.89
CA ASN A 84 26.28 0.31 24.25
C ASN A 84 24.88 0.10 24.78
N TRP A 85 24.38 1.00 25.64
CA TRP A 85 23.00 0.95 26.14
C TRP A 85 21.97 1.12 25.02
N VAL A 86 22.22 2.03 24.08
CA VAL A 86 21.36 2.25 22.90
C VAL A 86 21.30 1.00 22.03
N TYR A 87 22.45 0.40 21.69
CA TYR A 87 22.49 -0.82 20.89
C TYR A 87 21.83 -1.99 21.58
N PHE A 88 22.09 -2.19 22.87
CA PHE A 88 21.46 -3.22 23.66
C PHE A 88 19.93 -3.06 23.63
N GLY A 89 19.42 -1.87 23.90
CA GLY A 89 17.98 -1.58 23.85
C GLY A 89 17.38 -1.79 22.46
N VAL A 90 18.08 -1.36 21.40
CA VAL A 90 17.64 -1.58 20.01
C VAL A 90 17.53 -3.07 19.68
N ILE A 91 18.55 -3.87 20.03
CA ILE A 91 18.61 -5.29 19.68
C ILE A 91 17.68 -6.14 20.55
N THR A 92 17.62 -5.86 21.85
CA THR A 92 16.86 -6.71 22.80
C THR A 92 15.39 -6.32 22.91
N ILE A 93 15.05 -5.05 22.68
CA ILE A 93 13.69 -4.53 22.86
C ILE A 93 13.13 -4.03 21.53
N GLY A 94 13.83 -3.11 20.86
CA GLY A 94 13.34 -2.47 19.64
C GLY A 94 13.00 -3.46 18.53
N TRP A 95 13.96 -4.30 18.14
CA TRP A 95 13.80 -5.31 17.10
C TRP A 95 12.71 -6.35 17.42
N PRO A 96 12.72 -6.99 18.60
CA PRO A 96 11.67 -7.95 18.97
C PRO A 96 10.28 -7.34 19.02
N ILE A 97 10.10 -6.16 19.63
CA ILE A 97 8.79 -5.49 19.68
C ILE A 97 8.29 -5.18 18.27
N MET A 98 9.17 -4.67 17.40
CA MET A 98 8.82 -4.38 16.02
C MET A 98 8.41 -5.65 15.26
N MET A 99 9.20 -6.72 15.36
CA MET A 99 8.93 -8.02 14.73
C MET A 99 7.60 -8.60 15.21
N VAL A 100 7.39 -8.66 16.53
CA VAL A 100 6.15 -9.15 17.13
C VAL A 100 4.96 -8.30 16.71
N GLY A 101 5.08 -6.97 16.71
CA GLY A 101 4.02 -6.07 16.27
C GLY A 101 3.62 -6.27 14.80
N VAL A 102 4.60 -6.45 13.92
CA VAL A 102 4.38 -6.74 12.50
C VAL A 102 3.74 -8.11 12.29
N LEU A 103 4.24 -9.16 12.96
CA LEU A 103 3.72 -10.51 12.86
C LEU A 103 2.29 -10.60 13.40
N ALA A 104 2.06 -10.09 14.61
CA ALA A 104 0.75 -10.10 15.25
C ALA A 104 -0.29 -9.35 14.41
N THR A 105 0.04 -8.16 13.89
CA THR A 105 -0.87 -7.43 13.01
C THR A 105 -1.09 -8.12 11.67
N SER A 106 -0.06 -8.73 11.08
CA SER A 106 -0.19 -9.47 9.82
C SER A 106 -1.12 -10.67 9.95
N VAL A 107 -0.98 -11.44 11.04
CA VAL A 107 -1.84 -12.59 11.34
C VAL A 107 -3.27 -12.12 11.61
N TRP A 108 -3.43 -11.09 12.44
CA TRP A 108 -4.75 -10.55 12.78
C TRP A 108 -5.50 -10.00 11.57
N VAL A 109 -4.84 -9.21 10.72
CA VAL A 109 -5.41 -8.68 9.47
C VAL A 109 -5.79 -9.82 8.53
N SER A 110 -4.89 -10.78 8.33
CA SER A 110 -5.12 -11.92 7.44
C SER A 110 -6.35 -12.72 7.86
N TRP A 111 -6.43 -13.06 9.15
CA TRP A 111 -7.55 -13.82 9.71
C TRP A 111 -8.87 -13.04 9.62
N LYS A 112 -8.86 -11.76 10.00
CA LYS A 112 -10.07 -10.93 10.03
C LYS A 112 -10.62 -10.65 8.63
N VAL A 113 -9.76 -10.32 7.67
CA VAL A 113 -10.18 -10.10 6.28
C VAL A 113 -10.71 -11.38 5.67
N LYS A 114 -10.06 -12.54 5.90
CA LYS A 114 -10.53 -13.82 5.39
C LYS A 114 -11.92 -14.17 5.95
N LYS A 115 -12.16 -13.97 7.25
CA LYS A 115 -13.46 -14.22 7.89
C LYS A 115 -14.55 -13.33 7.29
N LEU A 116 -14.32 -12.02 7.23
CA LEU A 116 -15.30 -11.06 6.70
C LEU A 116 -15.55 -11.25 5.19
N ALA A 117 -14.52 -11.62 4.43
CA ALA A 117 -14.66 -11.91 3.01
C ALA A 117 -15.49 -13.17 2.78
N ALA A 118 -15.35 -14.20 3.63
CA ALA A 118 -16.18 -15.40 3.57
C ALA A 118 -17.66 -15.13 3.88
N GLU A 119 -17.93 -14.25 4.85
CA GLU A 119 -19.29 -13.83 5.18
C GLU A 119 -19.94 -13.01 4.06
N LYS A 120 -19.16 -12.14 3.39
CA LYS A 120 -19.68 -11.18 2.41
C LYS A 120 -19.74 -11.71 0.98
N PHE A 121 -18.86 -12.64 0.63
CA PHE A 121 -18.74 -13.20 -0.73
C PHE A 121 -18.78 -14.73 -0.68
N PRO A 122 -19.94 -15.33 -0.36
CA PRO A 122 -20.08 -16.77 -0.40
C PRO A 122 -19.90 -17.27 -1.83
N GLY A 123 -18.99 -18.24 -2.04
CA GLY A 123 -18.72 -18.85 -3.35
C GLY A 123 -17.59 -18.21 -4.17
N GLU A 124 -17.00 -17.12 -3.71
CA GLU A 124 -15.85 -16.48 -4.35
C GLU A 124 -14.51 -17.10 -3.91
N ASN A 125 -13.48 -16.96 -4.76
CA ASN A 125 -12.16 -17.52 -4.46
C ASN A 125 -11.41 -16.65 -3.44
N LEU A 126 -11.35 -17.12 -2.19
CA LEU A 126 -10.66 -16.44 -1.07
C LEU A 126 -9.16 -16.79 -0.97
N LYS A 127 -8.59 -17.56 -1.92
CA LYS A 127 -7.18 -17.98 -1.84
C LYS A 127 -6.25 -16.78 -1.88
N GLY A 128 -5.33 -16.72 -0.91
CA GLY A 128 -4.28 -15.69 -0.85
C GLY A 128 -4.75 -14.29 -0.40
N ILE A 129 -6.03 -14.09 -0.10
CA ILE A 129 -6.53 -12.76 0.27
C ILE A 129 -5.98 -12.26 1.61
N GLY A 130 -5.82 -13.16 2.58
CA GLY A 130 -5.28 -12.80 3.89
C GLY A 130 -3.81 -12.35 3.80
N PHE A 131 -3.01 -13.06 3.00
CA PHE A 131 -1.63 -12.70 2.71
C PHE A 131 -1.51 -11.39 1.92
N TYR A 132 -2.40 -11.20 0.93
CA TYR A 132 -2.50 -9.94 0.21
C TYR A 132 -2.82 -8.76 1.15
N ALA A 133 -3.78 -8.95 2.06
CA ALA A 133 -4.17 -7.93 3.03
C ALA A 133 -3.05 -7.62 4.04
N SER A 134 -2.30 -8.62 4.50
CA SER A 134 -1.17 -8.40 5.42
C SER A 134 -0.02 -7.66 4.74
N MET A 135 0.34 -8.01 3.50
CA MET A 135 1.32 -7.26 2.70
C MET A 135 0.90 -5.80 2.51
N ARG A 136 -0.38 -5.56 2.24
CA ARG A 136 -0.90 -4.19 2.10
C ARG A 136 -0.83 -3.43 3.43
N ALA A 137 -1.09 -4.09 4.56
CA ALA A 137 -1.02 -3.48 5.88
C ALA A 137 0.39 -2.98 6.23
N LEU A 138 1.43 -3.69 5.78
CA LEU A 138 2.84 -3.33 6.00
C LEU A 138 3.29 -2.10 5.21
N GLN A 139 2.69 -1.84 4.06
CA GLN A 139 3.06 -0.68 3.25
C GLN A 139 2.60 0.62 3.91
N ILE A 140 3.44 1.67 3.84
CA ILE A 140 3.02 3.03 4.22
C ILE A 140 1.85 3.44 3.33
N ARG A 141 0.79 3.94 3.95
CA ARG A 141 -0.45 4.39 3.29
C ARG A 141 -0.24 5.32 2.09
N ARG A 142 0.74 6.23 2.15
CA ARG A 142 1.13 7.15 1.05
C ARG A 142 1.83 6.45 -0.12
N LEU A 143 2.53 5.35 0.15
CA LEU A 143 3.27 4.55 -0.83
C LEU A 143 2.46 3.36 -1.36
N ARG A 144 1.28 3.08 -0.78
CA ARG A 144 0.38 2.01 -1.25
C ARG A 144 -0.08 2.30 -2.68
N PHE A 145 0.10 1.31 -3.54
CA PHE A 145 -0.41 1.31 -4.90
C PHE A 145 -1.38 0.14 -5.03
N PRO A 146 -2.64 0.33 -5.50
CA PRO A 146 -3.35 1.57 -5.82
C PRO A 146 -3.60 2.47 -4.59
N PRO A 147 -3.87 3.78 -4.79
CA PRO A 147 -4.06 4.72 -3.69
C PRO A 147 -5.27 4.33 -2.82
N PRO A 148 -5.21 4.60 -1.50
CA PRO A 148 -6.27 4.25 -0.57
C PRO A 148 -7.52 5.09 -0.83
N GLN A 149 -8.68 4.43 -0.99
CA GLN A 149 -9.98 5.08 -1.23
C GLN A 149 -10.66 5.57 0.05
N PHE A 150 -10.21 5.11 1.23
CA PHE A 150 -10.82 5.43 2.52
C PHE A 150 -9.79 5.94 3.50
N LEU A 151 -10.06 7.07 4.15
CA LEU A 151 -9.32 7.61 5.29
C LEU A 151 -9.47 6.69 6.53
N PRO A 152 -8.54 6.78 7.49
CA PRO A 152 -8.68 6.06 8.76
C PRO A 152 -9.99 6.47 9.45
N GLY A 153 -10.76 5.49 9.92
CA GLY A 153 -12.11 5.70 10.46
C GLY A 153 -13.23 5.60 9.42
N GLY A 154 -12.91 5.15 8.18
CA GLY A 154 -13.93 4.79 7.19
C GLY A 154 -14.49 5.94 6.37
N LYS A 155 -13.99 7.18 6.54
CA LYS A 155 -14.40 8.32 5.69
C LYS A 155 -13.87 8.10 4.27
N PRO A 156 -14.67 8.30 3.20
CA PRO A 156 -14.15 8.24 1.84
C PRO A 156 -13.05 9.30 1.65
N ALA A 157 -11.98 8.93 0.95
CA ALA A 157 -10.90 9.86 0.65
C ALA A 157 -11.42 10.95 -0.30
N PRO A 158 -11.06 12.23 -0.08
CA PRO A 158 -11.49 13.30 -0.97
C PRO A 158 -11.01 13.00 -2.39
N PRO A 159 -11.85 13.25 -3.42
CA PRO A 159 -11.43 13.10 -4.81
C PRO A 159 -10.20 13.98 -5.01
N LYS A 160 -9.10 13.38 -5.49
CA LYS A 160 -7.95 14.16 -5.93
C LYS A 160 -8.39 14.96 -7.16
N ALA A 161 -8.55 16.28 -6.96
CA ALA A 161 -8.74 17.27 -8.01
C ALA A 161 -7.59 17.21 -9.03
#